data_AF-A0A357ZI25-F1
#
_entry.id   AF-A0A357ZI25-F1
#
_cell.length_a   1.000
_cell.length_b   1.000
_cell.length_c   1.000
_cell.angle_alpha   90.00
_cell.angle_beta   90.00
_cell.angle_gamma   90.00
#
_symmetry.space_group_name_H-M   'P 1'
#
loop_
_entity.id
_entity.type
_entity.pdbx_description
1 polymer ?
#
loop_
_entity_poly.entity_id
_entity_poly.type
_entity_poly.pdbx_seq_one_letter_code
_entity_poly.pdbx_strand_id
1 'polypeptide(L)'
;MDVPAIVTVASQSLGAARDILTTLFEAKVDEQAKLKIQKAQRMLGEVQDALFQLREQNSKLQQERENLRAKLAEAETWQTKADKYELAQTPGDSVVYKYKEQPEHFACPSCFNKREIQILQDGNKEYSGTYHCPGCKMSYQVKIPKRLGPLRVQ
;
A
#
# COMPACT_ATOMS: atom_id res chain seq x y z
N MET A 1 -4.74 -0.98 25.61
CA MET A 1 -5.80 0.05 25.74
C MET A 1 -5.73 0.95 24.51
N ASP A 2 -6.88 1.27 23.92
CA ASP A 2 -6.98 2.01 22.66
C ASP A 2 -6.85 3.53 22.91
N VAL A 3 -5.76 4.15 22.43
CA VAL A 3 -5.45 5.58 22.66
C VAL A 3 -6.57 6.53 22.19
N PRO A 4 -7.24 6.31 21.05
CA PRO A 4 -8.41 7.08 20.64
C PRO A 4 -9.58 7.02 21.62
N ALA A 5 -9.82 5.86 22.25
CA ALA A 5 -10.88 5.71 23.25
C ALA A 5 -10.57 6.54 24.50
N ILE A 6 -9.31 6.54 24.96
CA ILE A 6 -8.87 7.36 26.10
C ILE A 6 -9.05 8.85 25.80
N VAL A 7 -8.64 9.32 24.61
CA VAL A 7 -8.78 10.73 24.22
C VAL A 7 -10.25 11.13 24.14
N THR A 8 -11.13 10.25 23.64
CA THR A 8 -12.57 10.52 23.55
C THR A 8 -13.20 10.68 24.93
N VAL A 9 -12.91 9.77 25.85
CA VAL A 9 -13.39 9.84 27.23
C VAL A 9 -12.85 11.08 27.94
N ALA A 10 -11.56 11.41 27.74
CA ALA A 10 -10.95 12.61 28.30
C ALA A 10 -11.66 13.89 27.80
N SER A 11 -11.89 14.02 26.48
CA SER A 11 -12.61 15.17 25.92
C SER A 11 -14.03 15.33 26.48
N GLN A 12 -14.78 14.23 26.66
CA GLN A 12 -16.12 14.27 27.24
C GLN A 12 -16.10 14.71 28.71
N SER A 13 -15.18 14.15 29.51
CA SER A 13 -15.04 14.50 30.93
C SER A 13 -14.65 15.96 31.14
N LEU A 14 -13.78 16.51 30.28
CA LEU A 14 -13.37 17.92 30.32
C LEU A 14 -14.51 18.86 29.91
N GLY A 15 -15.34 18.46 28.95
CA GLY A 15 -16.56 19.19 28.59
C GLY A 15 -17.50 19.33 29.78
N ALA A 16 -17.81 18.22 30.45
CA ALA A 16 -18.65 18.21 31.64
C ALA A 16 -18.05 19.07 32.78
N ALA A 17 -16.73 19.03 32.99
CA ALA A 17 -16.06 19.89 33.96
C ALA A 17 -16.18 21.38 33.60
N ARG A 18 -16.10 21.72 32.31
CA ARG A 18 -16.29 23.09 31.81
C ARG A 18 -17.71 23.58 32.07
N ASP A 19 -18.71 22.76 31.81
CA ASP A 19 -20.12 23.08 32.05
C ASP A 19 -20.40 23.33 33.53
N ILE A 20 -19.85 22.48 34.43
CA ILE A 20 -19.94 22.67 35.88
C ILE A 20 -19.33 24.01 36.30
N LEU A 21 -18.16 24.37 35.78
CA LEU A 21 -17.52 25.65 36.09
C LEU A 21 -18.31 26.85 35.57
N THR A 22 -18.95 26.73 34.41
CA THR A 22 -19.82 27.78 33.86
C THR A 22 -21.04 28.00 34.76
N THR A 23 -21.72 26.94 35.20
CA THR A 23 -22.83 27.04 36.15
C THR A 23 -22.40 27.65 37.49
N LEU A 24 -21.21 27.31 37.98
CA LEU A 24 -20.65 27.91 39.21
C LEU A 24 -20.29 29.38 39.03
N PHE A 25 -19.88 29.80 37.84
CA PHE A 25 -19.58 31.20 37.52
C PHE A 25 -20.85 32.07 37.50
N GLU A 26 -21.95 31.51 36.99
CA GLU A 26 -23.27 32.16 36.92
C GLU A 26 -23.97 32.23 38.29
N ALA A 27 -23.62 31.31 39.20
CA ALA A 27 -24.05 31.40 40.59
C ALA A 27 -23.47 32.67 41.27
N LYS A 28 -24.17 33.20 42.28
CA LYS A 28 -23.73 34.39 43.05
C LYS A 28 -22.55 34.06 43.99
N VAL A 29 -21.46 33.55 43.44
CA VAL A 29 -20.18 33.34 44.14
C VAL A 29 -19.40 34.65 44.27
N ASP A 30 -18.51 34.69 45.24
CA ASP A 30 -17.65 35.85 45.50
C ASP A 30 -16.67 36.11 44.34
N GLU A 31 -16.16 37.34 44.28
CA GLU A 31 -15.31 37.80 43.18
C GLU A 31 -13.96 37.04 43.12
N GLN A 32 -13.42 36.60 44.26
CA GLN A 32 -12.20 35.79 44.28
C GLN A 32 -12.44 34.38 43.72
N ALA A 33 -13.60 33.79 43.99
CA ALA A 33 -14.00 32.52 43.37
C ALA A 33 -14.17 32.65 41.85
N LYS A 34 -14.79 33.73 41.35
CA LYS A 34 -14.93 33.99 39.90
C LYS A 34 -13.60 34.02 39.17
N LEU A 35 -12.59 34.69 39.73
CA LEU A 35 -11.24 34.74 39.14
C LEU A 35 -10.58 33.35 39.06
N LYS A 36 -10.75 32.52 40.10
CA LYS A 36 -10.24 31.14 40.10
C LYS A 36 -10.97 30.26 39.09
N ILE A 37 -12.29 30.40 38.98
CA ILE A 37 -13.12 29.69 37.99
C ILE A 37 -12.71 30.06 36.57
N GLN A 38 -12.53 31.35 36.26
CA GLN A 38 -12.06 31.80 34.94
C GLN A 38 -10.67 31.27 34.60
N LYS A 39 -9.77 31.16 35.59
CA LYS A 39 -8.46 30.55 35.40
C LYS A 39 -8.58 29.06 35.07
N ALA A 40 -9.43 28.33 35.81
CA ALA A 40 -9.69 26.92 35.56
C ALA A 40 -10.34 26.68 34.19
N GLN A 41 -11.30 27.51 33.77
CA GLN A 41 -11.94 27.42 32.45
C GLN A 41 -10.96 27.66 31.30
N ARG A 42 -10.01 28.60 31.47
CA ARG A 42 -8.93 28.83 30.49
C ARG A 42 -8.02 27.62 30.36
N MET A 43 -7.53 27.09 31.49
CA MET A 43 -6.69 25.89 31.49
C MET A 43 -7.40 24.68 30.90
N LEU A 44 -8.69 24.47 31.21
CA LEU A 44 -9.48 23.39 30.61
C LEU A 44 -9.63 23.57 29.10
N GLY A 45 -9.78 24.82 28.62
CA GLY A 45 -9.79 25.13 27.20
C GLY A 45 -8.50 24.72 26.50
N GLU A 46 -7.35 25.12 27.05
CA GLU A 46 -6.03 24.76 26.53
C GLU A 46 -5.82 23.24 26.47
N VAL A 47 -6.23 22.52 27.52
CA VAL A 47 -6.15 21.04 27.55
C VAL A 47 -7.08 20.42 26.52
N GLN A 48 -8.29 20.96 26.35
CA GLN A 48 -9.26 20.47 25.38
C GLN A 48 -8.75 20.65 23.95
N ASP A 49 -8.16 21.80 23.64
CA ASP A 49 -7.54 22.09 22.34
C ASP A 49 -6.36 21.14 22.06
N ALA A 50 -5.49 20.92 23.06
CA ALA A 50 -4.38 19.98 22.94
C ALA A 50 -4.85 18.53 22.68
N LEU A 51 -5.94 18.09 23.33
CA LEU A 51 -6.53 16.78 23.08
C LEU A 51 -7.10 16.64 21.67
N PHE A 52 -7.71 17.69 21.13
CA PHE A 52 -8.19 17.67 19.75
C PHE A 52 -7.04 17.55 18.75
N GLN A 53 -5.96 18.30 18.96
CA GLN A 53 -4.75 18.21 18.13
C GLN A 53 -4.15 16.80 18.19
N LEU A 54 -4.03 16.22 19.38
CA LEU A 54 -3.52 14.85 19.56
C LEU A 54 -4.42 13.82 18.87
N ARG A 55 -5.75 13.97 18.94
CA ARG A 55 -6.70 13.09 18.25
C ARG A 55 -6.50 13.13 16.74
N GLU A 56 -6.36 14.33 16.18
CA GLU A 56 -6.14 14.52 14.74
C GLU A 56 -4.82 13.89 14.30
N GLN A 57 -3.73 14.15 15.02
CA GLN A 57 -2.42 13.55 14.74
C GLN A 57 -2.45 12.03 14.83
N ASN A 58 -3.12 11.47 15.86
CA ASN A 58 -3.23 10.03 16.01
C ASN A 58 -4.02 9.41 14.84
N SER A 59 -5.11 10.03 14.42
CA SER A 59 -5.88 9.61 13.25
C SER A 59 -5.02 9.59 11.97
N LYS A 60 -4.23 10.66 11.73
CA LYS A 60 -3.31 10.73 10.58
C LYS A 60 -2.25 9.63 10.62
N LEU A 61 -1.61 9.43 11.77
CA LEU A 61 -0.60 8.38 11.95
C LEU A 61 -1.18 6.98 11.78
N GLN A 62 -2.41 6.73 12.23
CA GLN A 62 -3.08 5.46 12.02
C GLN A 62 -3.36 5.21 10.53
N GLN A 63 -3.88 6.21 9.82
CA GLN A 63 -4.12 6.10 8.37
C GLN A 63 -2.81 5.83 7.61
N GLU A 64 -1.74 6.55 7.94
CA GLU A 64 -0.43 6.35 7.34
C GLU A 64 0.12 4.95 7.63
N ARG A 65 -0.01 4.49 8.88
CA ARG A 65 0.39 3.13 9.28
C ARG A 65 -0.35 2.07 8.47
N GLU A 66 -1.67 2.18 8.34
CA GLU A 66 -2.45 1.22 7.55
C GLU A 66 -2.08 1.24 6.07
N ASN A 67 -1.86 2.43 5.49
CA ASN A 67 -1.39 2.57 4.12
C ASN A 67 -0.01 1.92 3.91
N LEU A 68 0.94 2.17 4.82
CA LEU A 68 2.27 1.57 4.76
C LEU A 68 2.22 0.06 4.93
N ARG A 69 1.37 -0.46 5.83
CA ARG A 69 1.13 -1.89 5.99
C ARG A 69 0.58 -2.54 4.72
N ALA A 70 -0.39 -1.89 4.07
CA ALA A 70 -0.92 -2.37 2.80
C ALA A 70 0.17 -2.44 1.71
N LYS A 71 0.97 -1.38 1.57
CA LYS A 71 2.10 -1.35 0.62
C LYS A 71 3.16 -2.42 0.91
N LEU A 72 3.45 -2.68 2.19
CA LEU A 72 4.37 -3.74 2.58
C LEU A 72 3.81 -5.12 2.21
N ALA A 73 2.54 -5.39 2.51
CA ALA A 73 1.89 -6.66 2.16
C ALA A 73 1.87 -6.89 0.63
N GLU A 74 1.61 -5.84 -0.16
CA GLU A 74 1.69 -5.90 -1.62
C GLU A 74 3.12 -6.20 -2.10
N ALA A 75 4.13 -5.56 -1.51
CA ALA A 75 5.53 -5.78 -1.86
C ALA A 75 5.99 -7.19 -1.50
N GLU A 76 5.63 -7.71 -0.33
CA GLU A 76 5.92 -9.07 0.11
C GLU A 76 5.24 -10.11 -0.78
N THR A 77 3.97 -9.87 -1.15
CA THR A 77 3.23 -10.72 -2.07
C THR A 77 3.89 -10.75 -3.45
N TRP A 78 4.33 -9.59 -3.95
CA TRP A 78 5.08 -9.50 -5.20
C TRP A 78 6.41 -10.25 -5.10
N GLN A 79 7.19 -10.03 -4.05
CA GLN A 79 8.48 -10.68 -3.85
C GLN A 79 8.34 -12.21 -3.82
N THR A 80 7.36 -12.73 -3.08
CA THR A 80 7.05 -14.16 -3.02
C THR A 80 6.75 -14.75 -4.41
N LYS A 81 6.05 -14.01 -5.27
CA LYS A 81 5.79 -14.43 -6.66
C LYS A 81 7.07 -14.33 -7.50
N ALA A 82 7.83 -13.24 -7.35
CA ALA A 82 9.03 -12.98 -8.11
C ALA A 82 10.16 -13.98 -7.81
N ASP A 83 10.29 -14.44 -6.56
CA ASP A 83 11.30 -15.42 -6.12
C ASP A 83 11.18 -16.77 -6.83
N LYS A 84 10.00 -17.08 -7.38
CA LYS A 84 9.76 -18.27 -8.20
C LYS A 84 10.27 -18.15 -9.64
N TYR A 85 10.77 -16.98 -10.01
CA TYR A 85 11.34 -16.72 -11.32
C TYR A 85 12.83 -16.40 -11.21
N GLU A 86 13.55 -16.67 -12.29
CA GLU A 86 14.95 -16.29 -12.47
C GLU A 86 15.17 -15.69 -13.85
N LEU A 87 16.14 -14.79 -13.96
CA LEU A 87 16.53 -14.25 -15.25
C LEU A 87 17.29 -15.34 -16.02
N ALA A 88 16.84 -15.66 -17.22
CA ALA A 88 17.45 -16.68 -18.06
C ALA A 88 17.57 -16.18 -19.50
N GLN A 89 18.66 -16.57 -20.16
CA GLN A 89 18.80 -16.41 -21.61
C GLN A 89 18.17 -17.62 -22.30
N THR A 90 17.29 -17.37 -23.27
CA THR A 90 16.63 -18.40 -24.05
C THR A 90 17.53 -18.90 -25.19
N PRO A 91 17.26 -20.08 -25.77
CA PRO A 91 17.94 -20.55 -26.98
C PRO A 91 17.83 -19.58 -28.18
N GLY A 92 16.81 -18.73 -28.21
CA GLY A 92 16.65 -17.67 -29.20
C GLY A 92 17.35 -16.35 -28.86
N ASP A 93 18.28 -16.34 -27.90
CA ASP A 93 19.06 -15.18 -27.44
C ASP A 93 18.25 -14.04 -26.79
N SER A 94 17.01 -14.30 -26.36
CA SER A 94 16.26 -13.34 -25.57
C SER A 94 16.50 -13.53 -24.07
N VAL A 95 16.60 -12.43 -23.35
CA VAL A 95 16.64 -12.44 -21.88
C VAL A 95 15.21 -12.34 -21.36
N VAL A 96 14.75 -13.35 -20.61
CA VAL A 96 13.39 -13.46 -20.08
C VAL A 96 13.42 -13.95 -18.64
N TYR A 97 12.30 -13.86 -17.92
CA TYR A 97 12.16 -14.53 -16.63
C TYR A 97 11.64 -15.95 -16.83
N LYS A 98 12.36 -16.97 -16.35
CA LYS A 98 11.95 -18.38 -16.39
C LYS A 98 11.37 -18.79 -15.05
N TYR A 99 10.23 -19.49 -15.07
CA TYR A 99 9.64 -20.09 -13.87
C TYR A 99 10.46 -21.30 -13.42
N LYS A 100 10.78 -21.37 -12.11
CA LYS A 100 11.64 -22.40 -11.53
C LYS A 100 10.92 -23.74 -11.29
N GLU A 101 9.59 -23.71 -11.17
CA GLU A 101 8.77 -24.90 -10.92
C GLU A 101 8.06 -25.36 -12.21
N GLN A 102 7.12 -26.30 -12.09
CA GLN A 102 6.33 -26.82 -13.21
C GLN A 102 4.92 -26.23 -13.24
N PRO A 103 4.32 -26.03 -14.43
CA PRO A 103 4.91 -26.23 -15.75
C PRO A 103 5.93 -25.13 -16.10
N GLU A 104 6.99 -25.51 -16.80
CA GLU A 104 8.01 -24.56 -17.28
C GLU A 104 7.39 -23.51 -18.21
N HIS A 105 7.62 -22.23 -17.92
CA HIS A 105 7.17 -21.12 -18.75
C HIS A 105 8.05 -19.89 -18.59
N PHE A 106 7.92 -18.96 -19.53
CA PHE A 106 8.65 -17.70 -19.54
C PHE A 106 7.72 -16.51 -19.32
N ALA A 107 8.18 -15.52 -18.58
CA ALA A 107 7.50 -14.27 -18.30
C ALA A 107 8.25 -13.08 -18.92
N CYS A 108 7.47 -12.08 -19.32
CA CYS A 108 7.97 -10.87 -19.95
C CYS A 108 8.79 -9.99 -18.98
N PRO A 109 10.06 -9.64 -19.28
CA PRO A 109 10.87 -8.73 -18.46
C PRO A 109 10.24 -7.37 -18.22
N SER A 110 9.65 -6.77 -19.26
CA SER A 110 9.09 -5.43 -19.18
C SER A 110 7.87 -5.35 -18.25
N CYS A 111 7.04 -6.39 -18.24
CA CYS A 111 5.91 -6.49 -17.31
C CYS A 111 6.38 -6.87 -15.90
N PHE A 112 7.37 -7.76 -15.79
CA PHE A 112 7.92 -8.17 -14.51
C PHE A 112 8.50 -6.99 -13.72
N ASN A 113 9.19 -6.06 -14.40
CA ASN A 113 9.69 -4.82 -13.80
C ASN A 113 8.57 -3.88 -13.30
N LYS A 114 7.34 -4.04 -13.82
CA LYS A 114 6.15 -3.31 -13.39
C LYS A 114 5.35 -4.06 -12.32
N ARG A 115 5.92 -5.12 -11.73
CA ARG A 115 5.25 -6.01 -10.78
C ARG A 115 4.05 -6.77 -11.38
N GLU A 116 4.14 -7.12 -12.65
CA GLU A 116 3.14 -7.92 -13.36
C GLU A 116 3.78 -9.15 -14.01
N ILE A 117 3.21 -10.34 -13.76
CA ILE A 117 3.65 -11.56 -14.43
C ILE A 117 2.76 -11.77 -15.65
N GLN A 118 3.33 -11.56 -16.82
CA GLN A 118 2.70 -11.87 -18.10
C GLN A 118 3.46 -13.02 -18.75
N ILE A 119 2.82 -14.18 -18.80
CA ILE A 119 3.39 -15.39 -19.41
C ILE A 119 3.44 -15.19 -20.93
N LEU A 120 4.63 -15.37 -21.49
CA LEU A 120 4.87 -15.27 -22.92
C LEU A 120 4.10 -16.36 -23.67
N GLN A 121 3.33 -15.96 -24.67
CA GLN A 121 2.51 -16.86 -25.50
C GLN A 121 3.20 -17.11 -26.85
N ASP A 122 3.13 -18.34 -27.35
CA ASP A 122 3.66 -18.65 -28.69
C ASP A 122 2.76 -17.98 -29.75
N GLY A 123 3.36 -17.25 -30.70
CA GLY A 123 2.66 -16.41 -31.69
C GLY A 123 1.99 -17.18 -32.84
N ASN A 124 1.59 -18.44 -32.63
CA ASN A 124 0.99 -19.33 -33.65
C ASN A 124 1.83 -19.52 -34.93
N LYS A 125 3.13 -19.27 -34.87
CA LYS A 125 4.07 -19.56 -35.95
C LYS A 125 5.10 -20.52 -35.42
N GLU A 126 4.74 -21.80 -35.45
CA GLU A 126 5.52 -22.97 -35.00
C GLU A 126 6.98 -22.97 -35.51
N TYR A 127 7.24 -22.25 -36.61
CA TYR A 127 8.54 -22.09 -37.26
C TYR A 127 9.36 -20.89 -36.78
N SER A 128 8.71 -19.85 -36.21
CA SER A 128 9.38 -18.59 -35.86
C SER A 128 10.18 -18.68 -34.57
N GLY A 129 9.71 -19.45 -33.58
CA GLY A 129 10.27 -19.45 -32.23
C GLY A 129 10.06 -18.14 -31.44
N THR A 130 9.24 -17.23 -31.98
CA THR A 130 8.93 -15.94 -31.39
C THR A 130 7.70 -16.03 -30.48
N TYR A 131 7.87 -15.58 -29.24
CA TYR A 131 6.79 -15.50 -28.26
C TYR A 131 6.41 -14.05 -28.03
N HIS A 132 5.15 -13.80 -27.72
CA HIS A 132 4.62 -12.46 -27.47
C HIS A 132 4.07 -12.33 -26.06
N CYS A 133 4.24 -11.16 -25.47
CA CYS A 133 3.63 -10.82 -24.19
C CYS A 133 2.19 -10.33 -24.41
N PRO A 134 1.16 -10.92 -23.78
CA PRO A 134 -0.22 -10.47 -23.92
C PRO A 134 -0.48 -9.08 -23.30
N GLY A 135 0.31 -8.69 -22.29
CA GLY A 135 0.18 -7.38 -21.62
C GLY A 135 0.77 -6.22 -22.44
N CYS A 136 2.07 -6.25 -22.71
CA CYS A 136 2.76 -5.13 -23.38
C CYS A 136 3.00 -5.33 -24.89
N LYS A 137 2.59 -6.46 -25.46
CA LYS A 137 2.72 -6.79 -26.90
C LYS A 137 4.16 -6.90 -27.43
N MET A 138 5.16 -6.84 -26.55
CA MET A 138 6.56 -7.10 -26.90
C MET A 138 6.76 -8.55 -27.34
N SER A 139 7.66 -8.75 -28.30
CA SER A 139 8.02 -10.07 -28.82
C SER A 139 9.44 -10.44 -28.42
N TYR A 140 9.65 -11.72 -28.13
CA TYR A 140 10.91 -12.30 -27.66
C TYR A 140 11.21 -13.55 -28.48
N GLN A 141 12.45 -13.67 -28.91
CA GLN A 141 12.95 -14.86 -29.60
C GLN A 141 13.31 -15.91 -28.54
N VAL A 142 12.38 -16.83 -28.26
CA VAL A 142 12.54 -17.84 -27.19
C VAL A 142 13.16 -19.12 -27.73
N LYS A 143 12.71 -19.59 -28.89
CA LYS A 143 13.25 -20.78 -29.56
C LYS A 143 14.07 -20.36 -30.77
N ILE A 144 15.02 -21.21 -31.17
CA ILE A 144 15.74 -21.03 -32.44
C ILE A 144 14.73 -21.24 -33.59
N PRO A 145 14.63 -20.34 -34.59
CA PRO A 145 13.76 -20.56 -35.74
C PRO A 145 14.14 -21.85 -36.47
N LYS A 146 13.16 -22.71 -36.76
CA LYS A 146 13.42 -23.89 -37.59
C LYS A 146 13.61 -23.42 -39.04
N ARG A 147 14.77 -23.70 -39.65
CA ARG A 147 14.96 -23.45 -41.08
C ARG A 147 13.95 -24.29 -41.85
N LEU A 148 13.06 -23.65 -42.61
CA LEU A 148 12.26 -24.33 -43.61
C LEU A 148 13.23 -24.95 -44.63
N GLY A 149 13.23 -26.28 -44.71
CA GLY A 149 13.94 -26.99 -45.78
C GLY A 149 13.40 -26.56 -47.16
N PRO A 150 14.14 -26.79 -48.26
CA PRO A 150 13.70 -26.36 -49.58
C PRO A 150 12.32 -26.94 -49.88
N LEU A 151 11.38 -26.06 -50.24
CA LEU A 151 10.07 -26.44 -50.77
C LEU A 151 10.31 -27.34 -51.98
N ARG A 152 10.00 -28.63 -51.88
CA ARG A 152 9.90 -29.49 -53.06
C ARG A 152 8.70 -29.01 -53.86
N VAL A 153 8.97 -28.22 -54.89
CA VAL A 153 8.00 -27.95 -55.96
C VAL A 153 7.86 -29.27 -56.73
N GLN A 154 6.66 -29.85 -56.71
CA GLN A 154 6.28 -30.96 -57.58
C GLN A 154 5.86 -30.42 -58.95
#